data_AF-A0A4S8M8G7-F1
#
_entry.id   AF-A0A4S8M8G7-F1
#
_cell.length_a   1.000
_cell.length_b   1.000
_cell.length_c   1.000
_cell.angle_alpha   90.00
_cell.angle_beta   90.00
_cell.angle_gamma   90.00
#
_symmetry.space_group_name_H-M   'P 1'
#
loop_
_entity.id
_entity.type
_entity.pdbx_description
1 polymer ?
#
loop_
_entity_poly.entity_id
_entity_poly.type
_entity_poly.pdbx_seq_one_letter_code
_entity_poly.pdbx_strand_id
1 'polypeptide(L)'
;MTHYLTEHQRNVANYIWMATSAVGAAFCFLILFITFAIWLYPKSRLHLDRVSWRIVVWALMANFILAITGIASTRLPQSSETLCAFSVFVLQMAFQFSGFLFFTISLNLQLVVIHGFSGQKLEKIYIAGSVAIAIILNVPPYAAGKLGWDPLEGHCWYTADSSREDKLVWQIATQIIWVALTAFGEIINSMCVIIWMWRYNTQACNFSDVNLSEADQSNHIYETNSQGSFNSINYRRIFIRISRYPLASCFVNLLSIFTVLRLAMNNDYNNQAIKPFTQHFIKDYNLLLLSDFLYGGRPIVYAALAACDPAFIRGFKTLLGYLLSRCGSGRGPRPDLHDSETKLSPLGFRPAPMANDLPIPNHSASTTVHVEVSRMIHNNESSSVSESKIKYAHDVESSKGTNMKNPRDGNAEDSSVMFTTTIDQKSMDVLDISLPQKSRRSSLLRFFRGSDQERQERQEEDGFWKQV
;
A
#
# COMPACT_ATOMS: atom_id res chain seq x y z
N MET A 1 -15.51 39.29 -11.90
CA MET A 1 -14.98 39.24 -10.52
C MET A 1 -14.84 37.78 -10.15
N THR A 2 -13.61 37.27 -10.10
CA THR A 2 -13.33 35.97 -9.49
C THR A 2 -13.55 36.10 -7.99
N HIS A 3 -14.45 35.31 -7.42
CA HIS A 3 -14.64 35.27 -5.97
C HIS A 3 -13.41 34.63 -5.33
N TYR A 4 -12.56 35.45 -4.72
CA TYR A 4 -11.43 34.99 -3.94
C TYR A 4 -11.94 34.34 -2.65
N LEU A 5 -11.26 33.27 -2.21
CA LEU A 5 -11.46 32.76 -0.85
C LEU A 5 -11.23 33.90 0.14
N THR A 6 -12.08 33.98 1.15
CA THR A 6 -11.84 34.93 2.24
C THR A 6 -10.52 34.59 2.92
N GLU A 7 -9.81 35.61 3.41
CA GLU A 7 -8.53 35.42 4.12
C GLU A 7 -8.67 34.41 5.28
N HIS A 8 -9.81 34.45 5.98
CA HIS A 8 -10.12 33.50 7.04
C HIS A 8 -10.17 32.05 6.52
N GLN A 9 -10.91 31.80 5.44
CA GLN A 9 -11.02 30.45 4.83
C GLN A 9 -9.66 29.91 4.39
N ARG A 10 -8.84 30.77 3.78
CA ARG A 10 -7.48 30.44 3.37
C ARG A 10 -6.59 30.05 4.57
N ASN A 11 -6.65 30.83 5.65
CA ASN A 11 -5.90 30.54 6.87
C ASN A 11 -6.32 29.22 7.51
N VAL A 12 -7.61 28.89 7.49
CA VAL A 12 -8.12 27.61 7.99
C VAL A 12 -7.64 26.44 7.12
N ALA A 13 -7.72 26.56 5.79
CA ALA A 13 -7.24 25.56 4.85
C ALA A 13 -5.74 25.26 5.05
N ASN A 14 -4.92 26.31 5.05
CA ASN A 14 -3.47 26.22 5.32
C ASN A 14 -3.16 25.61 6.70
N TYR A 15 -3.94 25.95 7.72
CA TYR A 15 -3.78 25.37 9.06
C TYR A 15 -4.08 23.87 9.08
N ILE A 16 -5.15 23.42 8.43
CA ILE A 16 -5.52 22.00 8.35
C ILE A 16 -4.44 21.20 7.62
N TRP A 17 -3.97 21.69 6.48
CA TRP A 17 -2.89 21.03 5.73
C TRP A 17 -1.61 20.96 6.56
N MET A 18 -1.20 22.07 7.18
CA MET A 18 -0.01 22.10 8.02
C MET A 18 -0.12 21.15 9.22
N ALA A 19 -1.25 21.17 9.93
CA ALA A 19 -1.45 20.34 11.13
C ALA A 19 -1.45 18.84 10.78
N THR A 20 -2.18 18.44 9.74
CA THR A 20 -2.21 17.05 9.27
C THR A 20 -0.83 16.59 8.78
N SER A 21 -0.10 17.44 8.06
CA SER A 21 1.27 17.16 7.62
C SER A 21 2.23 17.00 8.81
N ALA A 22 2.14 17.86 9.82
CA ALA A 22 2.99 17.75 11.02
C ALA A 22 2.74 16.44 11.78
N VAL A 23 1.48 16.08 11.97
CA VAL A 23 1.11 14.79 12.59
C VAL A 23 1.61 13.62 11.73
N GLY A 24 1.42 13.70 10.41
CA GLY A 24 1.92 12.71 9.45
C GLY A 24 3.44 12.54 9.49
N ALA A 25 4.19 13.65 9.54
CA ALA A 25 5.64 13.64 9.65
C ALA A 25 6.10 12.98 10.96
N ALA A 26 5.46 13.30 12.08
CA ALA A 26 5.78 12.70 13.38
C ALA A 26 5.54 11.18 13.39
N PHE A 27 4.41 10.72 12.85
CA PHE A 27 4.13 9.29 12.71
C PHE A 27 5.11 8.58 11.78
N CYS A 28 5.40 9.16 10.61
CA CYS A 28 6.39 8.59 9.68
C CYS A 28 7.76 8.50 10.34
N PHE A 29 8.22 9.55 11.01
CA PHE A 29 9.49 9.58 11.73
C PHE A 29 9.55 8.49 12.81
N LEU A 30 8.50 8.35 13.62
CA LEU A 30 8.43 7.32 14.66
C LEU A 30 8.57 5.91 14.08
N ILE A 31 7.82 5.62 13.01
CA ILE A 31 7.86 4.29 12.37
C ILE A 31 9.20 4.04 11.67
N LEU A 32 9.78 5.03 11.00
CA LEU A 32 11.11 4.93 10.40
C LEU A 32 12.19 4.71 11.47
N PHE A 33 12.10 5.42 12.59
CA PHE A 33 13.02 5.28 13.72
C PHE A 33 12.94 3.88 14.34
N ILE A 34 11.74 3.37 14.61
CA ILE A 34 11.56 2.00 15.11
C ILE A 34 12.06 0.98 14.09
N THR A 35 11.77 1.18 12.80
CA THR A 35 12.25 0.30 11.72
C THR A 35 13.77 0.27 11.67
N PHE A 36 14.43 1.42 11.83
CA PHE A 36 15.88 1.52 11.93
C PHE A 36 16.42 0.78 13.16
N ALA A 37 15.79 0.93 14.32
CA ALA A 37 16.16 0.19 15.53
C ALA A 37 16.02 -1.33 15.36
N ILE A 38 14.95 -1.79 14.70
CA ILE A 38 14.75 -3.22 14.36
C ILE A 38 15.85 -3.69 13.39
N TRP A 39 16.23 -2.86 12.42
CA TRP A 39 17.27 -3.18 11.43
C TRP A 39 18.67 -3.33 12.04
N LEU A 40 19.00 -2.52 13.05
CA LEU A 40 20.27 -2.62 13.77
C LEU A 40 20.43 -3.93 14.55
N TYR A 41 19.33 -4.60 14.91
CA TYR A 41 19.38 -5.84 15.68
C TYR A 41 19.30 -7.08 14.76
N PRO A 42 20.37 -7.89 14.65
CA PRO A 42 20.50 -8.93 13.61
C PRO A 42 19.41 -10.00 13.69
N LYS A 43 18.94 -10.37 14.89
CA LYS A 43 17.88 -11.37 15.03
C LYS A 43 16.50 -10.84 14.59
N SER A 44 16.22 -9.54 14.80
CA SER A 44 14.94 -8.96 14.35
C SER A 44 14.96 -8.58 12.87
N ARG A 45 16.14 -8.25 12.31
CA ARG A 45 16.31 -7.88 10.91
C ARG A 45 15.75 -8.91 9.94
N LEU A 46 15.83 -10.20 10.27
CA LEU A 46 15.31 -11.30 9.45
C LEU A 46 13.80 -11.15 9.16
N HIS A 47 13.04 -10.53 10.06
CA HIS A 47 11.60 -10.30 9.86
C HIS A 47 11.32 -9.15 8.87
N LEU A 48 12.29 -8.27 8.61
CA LEU A 48 12.15 -7.11 7.72
C LEU A 48 12.70 -7.36 6.30
N ASP A 49 13.24 -8.53 6.01
CA ASP A 49 13.93 -8.80 4.72
C ASP A 49 12.97 -8.97 3.53
N ARG A 50 11.66 -8.86 3.78
CA ARG A 50 10.61 -8.91 2.77
C ARG A 50 10.75 -7.75 1.76
N VAL A 51 10.76 -8.06 0.47
CA VAL A 51 10.89 -7.06 -0.62
C VAL A 51 9.80 -5.99 -0.51
N SER A 52 8.56 -6.44 -0.35
CA SER A 52 7.40 -5.55 -0.19
C SER A 52 7.56 -4.59 1.00
N TRP A 53 8.15 -5.03 2.12
CA TRP A 53 8.40 -4.16 3.28
C TRP A 53 9.49 -3.13 3.00
N ARG A 54 10.57 -3.52 2.32
CA ARG A 54 11.62 -2.58 1.90
C ARG A 54 11.08 -1.47 1.00
N ILE A 55 10.19 -1.80 0.07
CA ILE A 55 9.50 -0.81 -0.78
C ILE A 55 8.61 0.11 0.08
N VAL A 56 7.88 -0.42 1.07
CA VAL A 56 7.08 0.37 2.02
C VAL A 56 7.96 1.36 2.79
N VAL A 57 9.16 0.98 3.22
CA VAL A 57 10.09 1.89 3.93
C VAL A 57 10.51 3.06 3.03
N TRP A 58 10.80 2.80 1.75
CA TRP A 58 11.09 3.88 0.78
C TRP A 58 9.88 4.79 0.56
N ALA A 59 8.67 4.22 0.46
CA ALA A 59 7.44 4.99 0.32
C ALA A 59 7.18 5.84 1.57
N LEU A 60 7.45 5.31 2.77
CA LEU A 60 7.31 6.03 4.03
C LEU A 60 8.32 7.17 4.17
N MET A 61 9.57 6.96 3.72
CA MET A 61 10.58 8.02 3.64
C MET A 61 10.14 9.14 2.70
N ALA A 62 9.61 8.79 1.52
CA ALA A 62 9.06 9.78 0.59
C ALA A 62 7.86 10.54 1.19
N ASN A 63 6.96 9.86 1.92
CA ASN A 63 5.85 10.52 2.61
C ASN A 63 6.30 11.40 3.79
N PHE A 64 7.39 11.06 4.46
CA PHE A 64 8.01 11.91 5.47
C PHE A 64 8.55 13.22 4.85
N ILE A 65 9.27 13.11 3.72
CA ILE A 65 9.75 14.27 2.96
C ILE A 65 8.55 15.11 2.49
N LEU A 66 7.53 14.48 1.91
CA LEU A 66 6.29 15.12 1.48
C LEU A 66 5.68 15.96 2.61
N ALA A 67 5.54 15.38 3.80
CA ALA A 67 4.96 16.04 4.97
C ALA A 67 5.78 17.26 5.42
N ILE A 68 7.12 17.13 5.48
CA ILE A 68 8.01 18.25 5.83
C ILE A 68 7.90 19.36 4.79
N THR A 69 7.94 19.02 3.51
CA THR A 69 7.81 20.01 2.42
C THR A 69 6.44 20.66 2.39
N GLY A 70 5.37 19.95 2.77
CA GLY A 70 4.04 20.52 2.95
C GLY A 70 4.01 21.61 4.02
N ILE A 71 4.64 21.36 5.16
CA ILE A 71 4.79 22.38 6.23
C ILE A 71 5.61 23.56 5.72
N ALA A 72 6.72 23.33 5.01
CA ALA A 72 7.53 24.41 4.43
C ALA A 72 6.72 25.25 3.42
N SER A 73 5.98 24.60 2.52
CA SER A 73 5.20 25.26 1.46
C SER A 73 4.11 26.20 1.98
N THR A 74 3.59 25.93 3.19
CA THR A 74 2.57 26.77 3.86
C THR A 74 3.16 27.91 4.69
N ARG A 75 4.48 27.91 4.96
CA ARG A 75 5.16 28.86 5.87
C ARG A 75 6.12 29.81 5.17
N LEU A 76 6.55 29.49 3.95
CA LEU A 76 7.47 30.35 3.21
C LEU A 76 6.78 31.66 2.83
N PRO A 77 7.41 32.82 3.05
CA PRO A 77 6.84 34.11 2.67
C PRO A 77 6.93 34.29 1.14
N GLN A 78 6.04 35.13 0.60
CA GLN A 78 6.03 35.51 -0.82
C GLN A 78 7.40 36.06 -1.30
N SER A 79 8.18 36.69 -0.42
CA SER A 79 9.51 37.23 -0.76
C SER A 79 10.56 36.17 -1.13
N SER A 80 10.28 34.88 -0.87
CA SER A 80 11.21 33.76 -1.08
C SER A 80 10.82 32.90 -2.28
N GLU A 81 10.62 33.52 -3.46
CA GLU A 81 10.12 32.87 -4.67
C GLU A 81 10.89 31.59 -5.05
N THR A 82 12.23 31.61 -4.97
CA THR A 82 13.08 30.46 -5.34
C THR A 82 12.92 29.29 -4.37
N LEU A 83 12.89 29.56 -3.06
CA LEU A 83 12.67 28.54 -2.03
C LEU A 83 11.24 28.00 -2.11
N CYS A 84 10.28 28.87 -2.42
CA CYS A 84 8.88 28.51 -2.61
C CYS A 84 8.73 27.51 -3.78
N ALA A 85 9.27 27.87 -4.96
CA ALA A 85 9.30 26.98 -6.12
C ALA A 85 10.02 25.65 -5.84
N PHE A 86 11.17 25.70 -5.17
CA PHE A 86 11.93 24.49 -4.81
C PHE A 86 11.17 23.60 -3.83
N SER A 87 10.48 24.19 -2.83
CA SER A 87 9.67 23.41 -1.88
C SER A 87 8.57 22.63 -2.58
N VAL A 88 7.88 23.24 -3.55
CA VAL A 88 6.83 22.60 -4.36
C VAL A 88 7.42 21.52 -5.27
N PHE A 89 8.61 21.77 -5.84
CA PHE A 89 9.32 20.76 -6.63
C PHE A 89 9.61 19.49 -5.81
N VAL A 90 10.18 19.64 -4.60
CA VAL A 90 10.47 18.48 -3.74
C VAL A 90 9.17 17.82 -3.26
N LEU A 91 8.15 18.61 -2.92
CA LEU A 91 6.82 18.13 -2.54
C LEU A 91 6.22 17.24 -3.62
N GLN A 92 6.18 17.73 -4.86
CA GLN A 92 5.61 17.00 -5.99
C GLN A 92 6.46 15.78 -6.39
N MET A 93 7.79 15.89 -6.31
CA MET A 93 8.70 14.77 -6.53
C MET A 93 8.47 13.64 -5.51
N ALA A 94 8.35 13.97 -4.22
CA ALA A 94 8.07 13.01 -3.16
C ALA A 94 6.65 12.40 -3.26
N PHE A 95 5.67 13.23 -3.64
CA PHE A 95 4.30 12.81 -3.88
C PHE A 95 4.20 11.77 -5.01
N GLN A 96 4.85 12.03 -6.15
CA GLN A 96 4.87 11.13 -7.29
C GLN A 96 5.68 9.87 -7.01
N PHE A 97 6.88 10.03 -6.44
CA PHE A 97 7.74 8.89 -6.10
C PHE A 97 7.02 7.90 -5.16
N SER A 98 6.38 8.41 -4.10
CA SER A 98 5.59 7.55 -3.19
C SER A 98 4.39 6.89 -3.89
N GLY A 99 3.68 7.62 -4.76
CA GLY A 99 2.59 7.07 -5.56
C GLY A 99 3.01 5.89 -6.44
N PHE A 100 4.12 6.04 -7.17
CA PHE A 100 4.67 4.95 -7.99
C PHE A 100 5.13 3.76 -7.14
N LEU A 101 5.71 3.99 -5.96
CA LEU A 101 6.09 2.89 -5.07
C LEU A 101 4.87 2.09 -4.59
N PHE A 102 3.75 2.72 -4.24
CA PHE A 102 2.52 1.98 -3.89
C PHE A 102 1.94 1.18 -5.07
N PHE A 103 1.97 1.77 -6.27
CA PHE A 103 1.63 1.04 -7.48
C PHE A 103 2.54 -0.19 -7.67
N THR A 104 3.86 -0.05 -7.48
CA THR A 104 4.81 -1.17 -7.59
C THR A 104 4.60 -2.24 -6.53
N ILE A 105 4.12 -1.90 -5.32
CA ILE A 105 3.73 -2.90 -4.30
C ILE A 105 2.55 -3.73 -4.82
N SER A 106 1.55 -3.09 -5.41
CA SER A 106 0.40 -3.78 -6.02
C SER A 106 0.82 -4.67 -7.19
N LEU A 107 1.70 -4.16 -8.05
CA LEU A 107 2.25 -4.90 -9.19
C LEU A 107 3.13 -6.07 -8.72
N ASN A 108 3.96 -5.90 -7.69
CA ASN A 108 4.76 -6.98 -7.12
C ASN A 108 3.87 -8.11 -6.58
N LEU A 109 2.78 -7.77 -5.90
CA LEU A 109 1.81 -8.75 -5.41
C LEU A 109 1.22 -9.57 -6.56
N GLN A 110 0.85 -8.92 -7.66
CA GLN A 110 0.36 -9.61 -8.85
C GLN A 110 1.42 -10.49 -9.50
N LEU A 111 2.63 -9.96 -9.73
CA LEU A 111 3.70 -10.69 -10.40
C LEU A 111 4.18 -11.91 -9.60
N VAL A 112 4.26 -11.79 -8.28
CA VAL A 112 4.69 -12.92 -7.44
C VAL A 112 3.57 -13.96 -7.34
N VAL A 113 2.32 -13.56 -7.08
CA VAL A 113 1.22 -14.50 -6.86
C VAL A 113 0.77 -15.19 -8.15
N ILE A 114 0.60 -14.44 -9.24
CA ILE A 114 0.04 -14.98 -10.49
C ILE A 114 1.15 -15.56 -11.37
N HIS A 115 2.29 -14.88 -11.48
CA HIS A 115 3.33 -15.23 -12.44
C HIS A 115 4.53 -15.95 -11.80
N GLY A 116 4.60 -16.06 -10.48
CA GLY A 116 5.71 -16.73 -9.78
C GLY A 116 7.06 -16.02 -9.97
N PHE A 117 7.07 -14.73 -10.30
CA PHE A 117 8.32 -13.98 -10.45
C PHE A 117 9.01 -13.74 -9.11
N SER A 118 10.35 -13.72 -9.10
CA SER A 118 11.13 -13.36 -7.92
C SER A 118 11.13 -11.84 -7.71
N GLY A 119 10.42 -11.36 -6.68
CA GLY A 119 10.32 -9.94 -6.36
C GLY A 119 11.68 -9.26 -6.09
N GLN A 120 12.67 -10.01 -5.62
CA GLN A 120 14.00 -9.47 -5.27
C GLN A 120 14.75 -8.86 -6.46
N LYS A 121 14.60 -9.42 -7.66
CA LYS A 121 15.24 -8.89 -8.87
C LYS A 121 14.54 -7.61 -9.35
N LEU A 122 13.22 -7.53 -9.14
CA LEU A 122 12.40 -6.43 -9.60
C LEU A 122 12.46 -5.22 -8.66
N GLU A 123 12.79 -5.40 -7.39
CA GLU A 123 12.93 -4.32 -6.40
C GLU A 123 13.77 -3.14 -6.89
N LYS A 124 14.95 -3.40 -7.45
CA LYS A 124 15.84 -2.35 -7.98
C LYS A 124 15.21 -1.61 -9.15
N ILE A 125 14.50 -2.34 -10.02
CA ILE A 125 13.81 -1.78 -11.19
C ILE A 125 12.64 -0.92 -10.74
N TYR A 126 11.86 -1.36 -9.74
CA TYR A 126 10.76 -0.59 -9.17
C TYR A 126 11.21 0.74 -8.59
N ILE A 127 12.27 0.72 -7.77
CA ILE A 127 12.79 1.93 -7.13
C ILE A 127 13.37 2.87 -8.20
N ALA A 128 14.24 2.37 -9.08
CA ALA A 128 14.87 3.18 -10.12
C ALA A 128 13.84 3.76 -11.09
N GLY A 129 12.86 2.95 -11.53
CA GLY A 129 11.77 3.39 -12.40
C GLY A 129 10.89 4.45 -11.74
N SER A 130 10.55 4.28 -10.47
CA SER A 130 9.75 5.27 -9.73
C SER A 130 10.49 6.61 -9.57
N VAL A 131 11.80 6.58 -9.29
CA VAL A 131 12.62 7.80 -9.24
C VAL A 131 12.70 8.46 -10.62
N ALA A 132 12.99 7.69 -11.67
CA ALA A 132 13.11 8.21 -13.03
C ALA A 132 11.83 8.90 -13.50
N ILE A 133 10.67 8.26 -13.31
CA ILE A 133 9.37 8.86 -13.70
C ILE A 133 9.10 10.10 -12.85
N ALA A 134 9.34 10.07 -11.53
CA ALA A 134 9.14 11.25 -10.69
C ALA A 134 10.00 12.45 -11.14
N ILE A 135 11.24 12.22 -11.57
CA ILE A 135 12.11 13.28 -12.12
C ILE A 135 11.55 13.80 -13.45
N ILE A 136 11.21 12.90 -14.38
CA ILE A 136 10.69 13.26 -15.71
C ILE A 136 9.43 14.13 -15.61
N LEU A 137 8.57 13.88 -14.62
CA LEU A 137 7.33 14.65 -14.45
C LEU A 137 7.51 16.00 -13.77
N ASN A 138 8.50 16.14 -12.88
CA ASN A 138 8.64 17.32 -12.03
C ASN A 138 9.71 18.30 -12.50
N VAL A 139 10.71 17.86 -13.26
CA VAL A 139 11.73 18.76 -13.82
C VAL A 139 11.13 19.74 -14.84
N PRO A 140 10.27 19.35 -15.80
CA PRO A 140 9.70 20.28 -16.77
C PRO A 140 8.93 21.48 -16.17
N PRO A 141 7.96 21.30 -15.24
CA PRO A 141 7.26 22.45 -14.66
C PRO A 141 8.20 23.33 -13.81
N TYR A 142 9.20 22.75 -13.15
CA TYR A 142 10.21 23.52 -12.40
C TYR A 142 11.11 24.35 -13.33
N ALA A 143 11.64 23.74 -14.39
CA ALA A 143 12.48 24.41 -15.39
C ALA A 143 11.71 25.49 -16.18
N ALA A 144 10.40 25.29 -16.39
CA ALA A 144 9.52 26.25 -17.03
C ALA A 144 9.09 27.41 -16.12
N GLY A 145 9.54 27.45 -14.86
CA GLY A 145 9.15 28.49 -13.89
C GLY A 145 7.67 28.45 -13.53
N LYS A 146 7.04 27.27 -13.59
CA LYS A 146 5.59 27.11 -13.32
C LYS A 146 5.28 26.80 -11.85
N LEU A 147 6.30 26.63 -11.01
CA LEU A 147 6.17 26.43 -9.57
C LEU A 147 6.56 27.73 -8.85
N GLY A 148 5.75 28.19 -7.90
CA GLY A 148 5.96 29.48 -7.24
C GLY A 148 4.90 29.79 -6.17
N TRP A 149 4.80 31.06 -5.80
CA TRP A 149 3.79 31.54 -4.85
C TRP A 149 2.44 31.65 -5.56
N ASP A 150 1.39 31.05 -4.99
CA ASP A 150 0.03 31.20 -5.51
C ASP A 150 -0.75 32.25 -4.70
N PRO A 151 -1.08 33.44 -5.26
CA PRO A 151 -1.81 34.48 -4.54
C PRO A 151 -3.26 34.08 -4.23
N LEU A 152 -3.83 33.08 -4.93
CA LEU A 152 -5.19 32.61 -4.70
C LEU A 152 -5.27 31.79 -3.40
N GLU A 153 -4.34 30.86 -3.24
CA GLU A 153 -4.27 29.94 -2.10
C GLU A 153 -3.40 30.47 -0.95
N GLY A 154 -2.54 31.46 -1.23
CA GLY A 154 -1.60 32.07 -0.28
C GLY A 154 -0.63 31.06 0.35
N HIS A 155 -0.16 30.12 -0.46
CA HIS A 155 0.94 29.22 -0.16
C HIS A 155 1.71 28.90 -1.46
N CYS A 156 2.81 28.15 -1.35
CA CYS A 156 3.60 27.75 -2.51
C CYS A 156 2.91 26.63 -3.30
N TRP A 157 2.61 26.88 -4.58
CA TRP A 157 1.97 25.92 -5.49
C TRP A 157 2.34 26.17 -6.96
N TYR A 158 1.47 25.85 -7.91
CA TYR A 158 1.61 26.25 -9.32
C TYR A 158 1.31 27.75 -9.48
N THR A 159 2.23 28.50 -10.11
CA THR A 159 2.07 29.95 -10.31
C THR A 159 0.95 30.24 -11.32
N ALA A 160 0.21 31.33 -11.08
CA ALA A 160 -0.94 31.75 -11.87
C ALA A 160 -0.60 32.80 -12.95
N ASP A 161 0.68 33.14 -13.15
CA ASP A 161 1.09 34.31 -13.92
C ASP A 161 0.67 34.30 -15.40
N SER A 162 0.50 33.12 -16.02
CA SER A 162 0.30 33.03 -17.48
C SER A 162 -1.16 32.85 -17.92
N SER A 163 -1.97 32.10 -17.19
CA SER A 163 -3.44 32.03 -17.31
C SER A 163 -3.95 30.93 -16.36
N ARG A 164 -5.25 30.95 -16.03
CA ARG A 164 -5.87 29.85 -15.26
C ARG A 164 -5.79 28.51 -16.00
N GLU A 165 -5.95 28.56 -17.32
CA GLU A 165 -5.90 27.39 -18.19
C GLU A 165 -4.51 26.77 -18.19
N ASP A 166 -3.45 27.58 -18.26
CA ASP A 166 -2.06 27.07 -18.18
C ASP A 166 -1.82 26.34 -16.87
N LYS A 167 -2.22 26.94 -15.73
CA LYS A 167 -2.09 26.32 -14.41
C LYS A 167 -2.77 24.94 -14.39
N LEU A 168 -4.00 24.86 -14.92
CA LEU A 168 -4.76 23.62 -14.98
C LEU A 168 -4.09 22.59 -15.89
N VAL A 169 -3.59 22.99 -17.06
CA VAL A 169 -2.87 22.11 -17.99
C VAL A 169 -1.63 21.52 -17.33
N TRP A 170 -0.82 22.34 -16.66
CA TRP A 170 0.36 21.85 -15.93
C TRP A 170 -0.03 20.87 -14.83
N GLN A 171 -1.01 21.21 -14.00
CA GLN A 171 -1.48 20.36 -12.91
C GLN A 171 -2.06 19.01 -13.42
N ILE A 172 -2.81 19.04 -14.52
CA ILE A 172 -3.35 17.82 -15.15
C ILE A 172 -2.20 16.95 -15.69
N ALA A 173 -1.30 17.56 -16.44
CA ALA A 173 -0.23 16.86 -17.18
C ALA A 173 0.84 16.25 -16.26
N THR A 174 1.16 16.89 -15.14
CA THR A 174 2.25 16.44 -14.24
C THR A 174 1.73 15.64 -13.05
N GLN A 175 0.46 15.83 -12.66
CA GLN A 175 -0.09 15.23 -11.45
C GLN A 175 -1.32 14.36 -11.71
N ILE A 176 -2.42 14.94 -12.15
CA ILE A 176 -3.75 14.27 -12.11
C ILE A 176 -3.77 13.01 -12.99
N ILE A 177 -3.26 13.09 -14.22
CA ILE A 177 -3.23 11.94 -15.14
C ILE A 177 -2.43 10.78 -14.54
N TRP A 178 -1.28 11.07 -13.95
CA TRP A 178 -0.38 10.04 -13.41
C TRP A 178 -0.91 9.40 -12.13
N VAL A 179 -1.52 10.18 -11.25
CA VAL A 179 -2.22 9.65 -10.07
C VAL A 179 -3.42 8.78 -10.52
N ALA A 180 -4.12 9.17 -11.58
CA ALA A 180 -5.23 8.39 -12.12
C ALA A 180 -4.74 7.06 -12.72
N LEU A 181 -3.65 7.08 -13.48
CA LEU A 181 -3.04 5.88 -14.05
C LEU A 181 -2.54 4.91 -12.98
N THR A 182 -1.88 5.41 -11.94
CA THR A 182 -1.42 4.58 -10.82
C THR A 182 -2.59 3.98 -10.04
N ALA A 183 -3.62 4.78 -9.71
CA ALA A 183 -4.83 4.28 -9.05
C ALA A 183 -5.55 3.23 -9.91
N PHE A 184 -5.70 3.46 -11.21
CA PHE A 184 -6.32 2.50 -12.13
C PHE A 184 -5.51 1.20 -12.23
N GLY A 185 -4.19 1.30 -12.32
CA GLY A 185 -3.29 0.14 -12.27
C GLY A 185 -3.38 -0.62 -10.95
N GLU A 186 -3.46 0.08 -9.81
CA GLU A 186 -3.67 -0.55 -8.50
C GLU A 186 -4.99 -1.33 -8.44
N ILE A 187 -6.07 -0.80 -9.02
CA ILE A 187 -7.36 -1.48 -9.12
C ILE A 187 -7.25 -2.74 -9.97
N ILE A 188 -6.68 -2.64 -11.17
CA ILE A 188 -6.51 -3.79 -12.07
C ILE A 188 -5.70 -4.88 -11.37
N ASN A 189 -4.52 -4.53 -10.84
CA ASN A 189 -3.63 -5.50 -10.20
C ASN A 189 -4.33 -6.16 -8.99
N SER A 190 -5.03 -5.38 -8.17
CA SER A 190 -5.78 -5.90 -7.01
C SER A 190 -6.91 -6.83 -7.46
N MET A 191 -7.67 -6.47 -8.49
CA MET A 191 -8.75 -7.28 -9.03
C MET A 191 -8.22 -8.59 -9.64
N CYS A 192 -7.13 -8.54 -10.39
CA CYS A 192 -6.47 -9.74 -10.93
C CYS A 192 -6.10 -10.72 -9.81
N VAL A 193 -5.50 -10.23 -8.72
CA VAL A 193 -5.11 -11.12 -7.61
C VAL A 193 -6.34 -11.65 -6.85
N ILE A 194 -7.35 -10.83 -6.60
CA ILE A 194 -8.60 -11.26 -5.96
C ILE A 194 -9.30 -12.35 -6.79
N ILE A 195 -9.42 -12.14 -8.11
CA ILE A 195 -10.05 -13.10 -9.02
C ILE A 195 -9.25 -14.40 -9.05
N TRP A 196 -7.92 -14.32 -9.15
CA TRP A 196 -7.06 -15.51 -9.14
C TRP A 196 -7.22 -16.30 -7.84
N MET A 197 -7.22 -15.63 -6.68
CA MET A 197 -7.41 -16.28 -5.39
C MET A 197 -8.80 -16.87 -5.20
N TRP A 198 -9.84 -16.19 -5.70
CA TRP A 198 -11.19 -16.73 -5.67
C TRP A 198 -11.25 -18.03 -6.48
N ARG A 199 -10.73 -18.04 -7.71
CA ARG A 199 -10.69 -19.24 -8.55
C ARG A 199 -9.90 -20.37 -7.88
N TYR A 200 -8.74 -20.08 -7.31
CA TYR A 200 -7.93 -21.06 -6.59
C TYR A 200 -8.69 -21.67 -5.40
N ASN A 201 -9.35 -20.85 -4.59
CA ASN A 201 -10.12 -21.33 -3.44
C ASN A 201 -11.33 -22.19 -3.86
N THR A 202 -12.03 -21.81 -4.94
CA THR A 202 -13.14 -22.64 -5.47
C THR A 202 -12.67 -24.00 -5.97
N GLN A 203 -11.49 -24.07 -6.60
CA GLN A 203 -10.92 -25.34 -7.05
C GLN A 203 -10.53 -26.23 -5.87
N ALA A 204 -9.95 -25.65 -4.82
CA ALA A 204 -9.58 -26.39 -3.61
C ALA A 204 -10.80 -26.96 -2.85
N CYS A 205 -11.89 -26.20 -2.77
CA CYS A 205 -13.13 -26.68 -2.15
C CYS A 205 -13.76 -27.84 -2.93
N ASN A 206 -13.87 -27.73 -4.26
CA ASN A 206 -14.51 -28.77 -5.08
C ASN A 206 -13.79 -30.13 -5.00
N PHE A 207 -12.48 -30.16 -4.75
CA PHE A 207 -11.71 -31.41 -4.63
C PHE A 207 -11.92 -32.12 -3.29
N SER A 208 -12.33 -31.38 -2.25
CA SER A 208 -12.54 -31.94 -0.91
C SER A 208 -13.87 -32.68 -0.80
N ASP A 209 -14.90 -32.23 -1.52
CA ASP A 209 -16.24 -32.84 -1.48
C ASP A 209 -16.30 -34.18 -2.24
N VAL A 210 -15.52 -34.36 -3.31
CA VAL A 210 -15.51 -35.60 -4.11
C VAL A 210 -14.90 -36.78 -3.33
N ASN A 211 -13.88 -36.54 -2.52
CA ASN A 211 -13.20 -37.62 -1.78
C ASN A 211 -13.96 -38.09 -0.52
N LEU A 212 -14.93 -37.30 -0.01
CA LEU A 212 -15.74 -37.71 1.13
C LEU A 212 -16.85 -38.71 0.75
N SER A 213 -17.30 -38.73 -0.50
CA SER A 213 -18.44 -39.54 -0.91
C SER A 213 -18.10 -41.00 -1.25
N GLU A 214 -16.81 -41.37 -1.37
CA GLU A 214 -16.37 -42.71 -1.74
C GLU A 214 -15.87 -43.55 -0.54
N ALA A 215 -15.79 -42.96 0.67
CA ALA A 215 -15.29 -43.63 1.87
C ALA A 215 -16.34 -44.44 2.65
N ASP A 216 -17.61 -44.46 2.22
CA ASP A 216 -18.73 -45.01 3.01
C ASP A 216 -18.95 -46.53 2.85
N GLN A 217 -17.95 -47.29 2.37
CA GLN A 217 -18.12 -48.75 2.19
C GLN A 217 -17.00 -49.67 2.69
N SER A 218 -15.92 -49.15 3.28
CA SER A 218 -14.83 -50.00 3.77
C SER A 218 -14.64 -49.86 5.27
N ASN A 219 -15.31 -50.74 6.03
CA ASN A 219 -15.02 -51.04 7.43
C ASN A 219 -13.54 -51.43 7.61
N HIS A 220 -12.65 -50.47 7.85
CA HIS A 220 -11.35 -50.80 8.43
C HIS A 220 -10.89 -49.73 9.42
N ILE A 221 -11.00 -50.13 10.68
CA ILE A 221 -10.44 -49.51 11.88
C ILE A 221 -8.92 -49.44 11.70
N TYR A 222 -8.42 -48.31 11.23
CA TYR A 222 -7.05 -47.87 11.50
C TYR A 222 -7.09 -46.36 11.70
N GLU A 223 -7.18 -45.95 12.97
CA GLU A 223 -6.84 -44.62 13.46
C GLU A 223 -5.40 -44.29 13.05
N THR A 224 -5.21 -43.79 11.83
CA THR A 224 -3.95 -43.15 11.44
C THR A 224 -4.10 -41.67 11.66
N ASN A 225 -3.38 -41.21 12.68
CA ASN A 225 -3.32 -39.84 13.16
C ASN A 225 -3.34 -38.80 12.04
N SER A 226 -4.44 -38.06 11.97
CA SER A 226 -4.47 -36.61 11.76
C SER A 226 -3.48 -36.08 10.73
N GLN A 227 -3.65 -36.47 9.46
CA GLN A 227 -3.17 -35.62 8.36
C GLN A 227 -4.06 -34.38 8.36
N GLY A 228 -3.55 -33.34 9.03
CA GLY A 228 -4.28 -32.11 9.31
C GLY A 228 -4.85 -31.52 8.04
N SER A 229 -6.18 -31.38 8.03
CA SER A 229 -6.92 -30.41 7.24
C SER A 229 -6.12 -29.11 7.17
N PHE A 230 -5.41 -28.91 6.05
CA PHE A 230 -4.59 -27.74 5.82
C PHE A 230 -5.54 -26.53 5.76
N ASN A 231 -5.38 -25.64 6.74
CA ASN A 231 -6.19 -24.46 7.03
C ASN A 231 -6.39 -23.55 5.80
N SER A 232 -7.42 -23.81 4.98
CA SER A 232 -7.91 -22.87 3.95
C SER A 232 -8.27 -21.48 4.53
N ILE A 233 -8.55 -21.43 5.85
CA ILE A 233 -8.92 -20.23 6.61
C ILE A 233 -7.76 -19.23 6.76
N ASN A 234 -6.49 -19.67 6.71
CA ASN A 234 -5.36 -18.78 7.00
C ASN A 234 -4.94 -17.90 5.80
N TYR A 235 -5.06 -18.41 4.57
CA TYR A 235 -4.65 -17.69 3.35
C TYR A 235 -5.44 -16.39 3.12
N ARG A 236 -6.77 -16.42 3.33
CA ARG A 236 -7.62 -15.24 3.16
C ARG A 236 -7.23 -14.09 4.09
N ARG A 237 -6.88 -14.40 5.34
CA ARG A 237 -6.47 -13.40 6.33
C ARG A 237 -5.13 -12.77 5.96
N ILE A 238 -4.19 -13.59 5.50
CA ILE A 238 -2.88 -13.11 5.04
C ILE A 238 -3.06 -12.17 3.85
N PHE A 239 -3.85 -12.57 2.86
CA PHE A 239 -4.04 -11.77 1.66
C PHE A 239 -4.71 -10.42 1.94
N ILE A 240 -5.81 -10.42 2.72
CA ILE A 240 -6.50 -9.18 3.13
C ILE A 240 -5.55 -8.22 3.85
N ARG A 241 -4.51 -8.72 4.53
CA ARG A 241 -3.51 -7.86 5.16
C ARG A 241 -2.59 -7.20 4.13
N ILE A 242 -2.16 -7.94 3.10
CA ILE A 242 -1.25 -7.41 2.08
C ILE A 242 -1.98 -6.40 1.17
N SER A 243 -3.24 -6.68 0.80
CA SER A 243 -4.00 -5.82 -0.09
C SER A 243 -4.42 -4.48 0.54
N ARG A 244 -4.22 -4.29 1.85
CA ARG A 244 -4.51 -3.01 2.53
C ARG A 244 -3.71 -1.85 1.97
N TYR A 245 -2.45 -2.05 1.57
CA TYR A 245 -1.64 -0.95 1.06
C TYR A 245 -2.16 -0.43 -0.29
N PRO A 246 -2.32 -1.27 -1.33
CA PRO A 246 -2.90 -0.81 -2.59
C PRO A 246 -4.33 -0.28 -2.42
N LEU A 247 -5.16 -0.90 -1.57
CA LEU A 247 -6.54 -0.43 -1.38
C LEU A 247 -6.60 0.95 -0.73
N ALA A 248 -5.80 1.19 0.31
CA ALA A 248 -5.75 2.50 0.95
C ALA A 248 -5.12 3.56 0.03
N SER A 249 -4.07 3.19 -0.72
CA SER A 249 -3.47 4.06 -1.74
C SER A 249 -4.50 4.47 -2.80
N CYS A 250 -5.20 3.48 -3.37
CA CYS A 250 -6.25 3.68 -4.36
C CYS A 250 -7.37 4.58 -3.82
N PHE A 251 -7.84 4.33 -2.59
CA PHE A 251 -8.87 5.15 -1.97
C PHE A 251 -8.45 6.61 -1.79
N VAL A 252 -7.24 6.85 -1.23
CA VAL A 252 -6.71 8.20 -1.05
C VAL A 252 -6.52 8.90 -2.39
N ASN A 253 -5.92 8.22 -3.38
CA ASN A 253 -5.65 8.78 -4.71
C ASN A 253 -6.95 9.09 -5.47
N LEU A 254 -7.94 8.19 -5.48
CA LEU A 254 -9.23 8.41 -6.13
C LEU A 254 -10.00 9.57 -5.49
N LEU A 255 -10.01 9.65 -4.16
CA LEU A 255 -10.64 10.77 -3.48
C LEU A 255 -9.95 12.09 -3.82
N SER A 256 -8.62 12.14 -3.82
CA SER A 256 -7.86 13.34 -4.22
C SER A 256 -8.09 13.74 -5.67
N ILE A 257 -8.18 12.79 -6.60
CA ILE A 257 -8.53 13.09 -8.01
C ILE A 257 -9.97 13.61 -8.08
N PHE A 258 -10.90 12.97 -7.37
CA PHE A 258 -12.30 13.35 -7.39
C PHE A 258 -12.51 14.77 -6.86
N THR A 259 -11.83 15.16 -5.77
CA THR A 259 -11.89 16.53 -5.25
C THR A 259 -11.35 17.53 -6.27
N VAL A 260 -10.18 17.28 -6.85
CA VAL A 260 -9.55 18.19 -7.81
C VAL A 260 -10.35 18.30 -9.12
N LEU A 261 -10.82 17.18 -9.67
CA LEU A 261 -11.61 17.16 -10.90
C LEU A 261 -12.94 17.90 -10.72
N ARG A 262 -13.61 17.68 -9.58
CA ARG A 262 -14.86 18.37 -9.29
C ARG A 262 -14.66 19.88 -9.09
N LEU A 263 -13.56 20.29 -8.44
CA LEU A 263 -13.17 21.70 -8.39
C LEU A 263 -12.91 22.24 -9.82
N ALA A 264 -12.25 21.49 -10.70
CA ALA A 264 -12.00 21.92 -12.07
C ALA A 264 -13.29 22.06 -12.90
N MET A 265 -14.18 21.06 -12.87
CA MET A 265 -15.43 21.05 -13.67
C MET A 265 -16.41 22.15 -13.27
N ASN A 266 -16.49 22.48 -11.99
CA ASN A 266 -17.38 23.54 -11.50
C ASN A 266 -17.00 24.95 -12.01
N ASN A 267 -15.77 25.12 -12.50
CA ASN A 267 -15.26 26.43 -12.92
C ASN A 267 -15.50 26.77 -14.41
N ASP A 268 -15.94 25.80 -15.22
CA ASP A 268 -16.05 25.96 -16.67
C ASP A 268 -17.46 26.39 -17.15
N TYR A 269 -18.45 26.43 -16.24
CA TYR A 269 -19.84 26.80 -16.55
C TYR A 269 -20.10 28.32 -16.69
N ASN A 270 -19.10 29.09 -17.12
CA ASN A 270 -19.14 30.56 -17.22
C ASN A 270 -19.99 31.12 -18.39
N ASN A 271 -20.97 30.38 -18.91
CA ASN A 271 -21.94 30.91 -19.86
C ASN A 271 -23.42 30.75 -19.44
N GLN A 272 -23.72 30.40 -18.19
CA GLN A 272 -25.12 30.34 -17.73
C GLN A 272 -25.38 31.14 -16.45
N ALA A 273 -25.69 32.41 -16.68
CA ALA A 273 -26.64 33.25 -15.94
C ALA A 273 -26.91 32.87 -14.47
N ILE A 274 -26.32 33.68 -13.58
CA ILE A 274 -26.92 34.15 -12.32
C ILE A 274 -27.78 33.09 -11.60
N LYS A 275 -27.16 31.98 -11.15
CA LYS A 275 -27.78 31.13 -10.13
C LYS A 275 -27.46 31.68 -8.74
N PRO A 276 -28.38 31.57 -7.76
CA PRO A 276 -28.23 32.15 -6.43
C PRO A 276 -26.93 31.69 -5.75
N PHE A 277 -26.15 32.71 -5.42
CA PHE A 277 -24.70 32.72 -5.25
C PHE A 277 -24.16 31.96 -4.01
N THR A 278 -25.00 31.64 -3.03
CA THR A 278 -24.53 31.29 -1.69
C THR A 278 -24.33 29.79 -1.45
N GLN A 279 -25.10 28.91 -2.11
CA GLN A 279 -25.09 27.47 -1.78
C GLN A 279 -23.96 26.69 -2.46
N HIS A 280 -23.48 27.15 -3.61
CA HIS A 280 -22.41 26.48 -4.36
C HIS A 280 -21.04 26.71 -3.69
N PHE A 281 -20.80 27.93 -3.22
CA PHE A 281 -19.54 28.34 -2.60
C PHE A 281 -19.18 27.53 -1.35
N ILE A 282 -20.16 27.20 -0.50
CA ILE A 282 -19.93 26.40 0.72
C ILE A 282 -19.47 24.98 0.36
N LYS A 283 -20.01 24.40 -0.72
CA LYS A 283 -19.63 23.05 -1.17
C LYS A 283 -18.22 23.02 -1.73
N ASP A 284 -17.83 24.04 -2.50
CA ASP A 284 -16.49 24.13 -3.08
C ASP A 284 -15.43 24.31 -1.98
N TYR A 285 -15.71 25.12 -0.95
CA TYR A 285 -14.81 25.29 0.20
C TYR A 285 -14.63 24.00 1.01
N ASN A 286 -15.71 23.26 1.31
CA ASN A 286 -15.59 21.98 2.01
C ASN A 286 -14.79 20.95 1.20
N LEU A 287 -14.91 20.99 -0.13
CA LEU A 287 -14.15 20.12 -1.03
C LEU A 287 -12.66 20.47 -1.04
N LEU A 288 -12.32 21.76 -0.96
CA LEU A 288 -10.95 22.23 -0.77
C LEU A 288 -10.38 21.74 0.57
N LEU A 289 -11.11 21.92 1.67
CA LEU A 289 -10.68 21.43 2.99
C LEU A 289 -10.47 19.91 3.00
N LEU A 290 -11.35 19.16 2.34
CA LEU A 290 -11.20 17.72 2.19
C LEU A 290 -9.95 17.38 1.37
N SER A 291 -9.69 18.10 0.28
CA SER A 291 -8.48 17.94 -0.53
C SER A 291 -7.22 18.15 0.31
N ASP A 292 -7.14 19.27 1.03
CA ASP A 292 -6.00 19.61 1.88
C ASP A 292 -5.79 18.60 3.01
N PHE A 293 -6.89 18.14 3.62
CA PHE A 293 -6.86 17.07 4.60
C PHE A 293 -6.36 15.75 3.99
N LEU A 294 -6.77 15.39 2.78
CA LEU A 294 -6.32 14.17 2.11
C LEU A 294 -4.83 14.25 1.75
N TYR A 295 -4.35 15.38 1.22
CA TYR A 295 -2.93 15.58 0.90
C TYR A 295 -2.05 15.55 2.15
N GLY A 296 -2.41 16.31 3.20
CA GLY A 296 -1.66 16.35 4.46
C GLY A 296 -1.84 15.08 5.32
N GLY A 297 -2.98 14.40 5.21
CA GLY A 297 -3.31 13.18 5.95
C GLY A 297 -2.78 11.90 5.32
N ARG A 298 -2.37 11.93 4.04
CA ARG A 298 -1.79 10.78 3.33
C ARG A 298 -0.61 10.11 4.09
N PRO A 299 0.38 10.85 4.61
CA PRO A 299 1.44 10.27 5.44
C PRO A 299 0.93 9.59 6.72
N ILE A 300 -0.14 10.10 7.35
CA ILE A 300 -0.75 9.49 8.54
C ILE A 300 -1.29 8.09 8.20
N VAL A 301 -2.06 7.99 7.11
CA VAL A 301 -2.65 6.73 6.65
C VAL A 301 -1.57 5.70 6.37
N TYR A 302 -0.50 6.07 5.65
CA TYR A 302 0.56 5.13 5.32
C TYR A 302 1.45 4.76 6.51
N ALA A 303 1.71 5.69 7.44
CA ALA A 303 2.41 5.35 8.68
C ALA A 303 1.60 4.38 9.54
N ALA A 304 0.27 4.57 9.63
CA ALA A 304 -0.60 3.65 10.35
C ALA A 304 -0.63 2.25 9.70
N LEU A 305 -0.65 2.18 8.37
CA LEU A 305 -0.57 0.91 7.64
C LEU A 305 0.77 0.21 7.88
N ALA A 306 1.88 0.94 7.80
CA ALA A 306 3.21 0.41 8.09
C ALA A 306 3.32 -0.09 9.55
N ALA A 307 2.73 0.62 10.51
CA ALA A 307 2.68 0.20 11.91
C ALA A 307 1.87 -1.08 12.13
N CYS A 308 0.85 -1.33 11.30
CA CYS A 308 0.02 -2.53 11.31
C CYS A 308 0.60 -3.69 10.49
N ASP A 309 1.78 -3.53 9.87
CA ASP A 309 2.38 -4.57 9.06
C ASP A 309 2.82 -5.77 9.92
N PRO A 310 2.53 -7.02 9.50
CA PRO A 310 3.01 -8.20 10.19
C PRO A 310 4.53 -8.26 10.33
N ALA A 311 5.30 -7.84 9.32
CA ALA A 311 6.76 -7.82 9.36
C ALA A 311 7.26 -6.85 10.44
N PHE A 312 6.67 -5.65 10.49
CA PHE A 312 6.95 -4.64 11.51
C PHE A 312 6.62 -5.15 12.91
N ILE A 313 5.40 -5.67 13.12
CA ILE A 313 4.95 -6.16 14.43
C ILE A 313 5.83 -7.32 14.92
N ARG A 314 6.21 -8.26 14.05
CA ARG A 314 7.11 -9.36 14.39
C ARG A 314 8.50 -8.84 14.78
N GLY A 315 9.09 -7.98 13.95
CA GLY A 315 10.40 -7.36 14.23
C GLY A 315 10.41 -6.58 15.54
N PHE A 316 9.35 -5.81 15.80
CA PHE A 316 9.17 -5.02 17.02
C PHE A 316 9.03 -5.91 18.25
N LYS A 317 8.21 -6.97 18.20
CA LYS A 317 8.06 -7.93 19.32
C LYS A 317 9.39 -8.61 19.66
N THR A 318 10.16 -9.03 18.66
CA THR A 318 11.47 -9.65 18.86
C THR A 318 12.46 -8.66 19.49
N LEU A 319 12.44 -7.39 19.05
CA LEU A 319 13.28 -6.33 19.64
C LEU A 319 12.87 -6.05 21.09
N LEU A 320 11.57 -5.91 21.36
CA LEU A 320 11.05 -5.63 22.70
C LEU A 320 11.36 -6.77 23.68
N GLY A 321 11.22 -8.03 23.24
CA GLY A 321 11.59 -9.20 24.04
C GLY A 321 13.08 -9.17 24.44
N TYR A 322 13.96 -8.80 23.51
CA TYR A 322 15.39 -8.64 23.80
C TYR A 322 15.66 -7.53 24.83
N LEU A 323 15.03 -6.36 24.68
CA LEU A 323 15.19 -5.24 25.61
C LEU A 323 14.67 -5.60 27.02
N LEU A 324 13.52 -6.26 27.11
CA LEU A 324 12.92 -6.70 28.38
C LEU A 324 13.79 -7.75 29.09
N SER A 325 14.35 -8.72 28.36
CA SER A 325 15.28 -9.70 28.93
C SER A 325 16.55 -9.05 29.47
N ARG A 326 17.06 -7.99 28.81
CA ARG A 326 18.23 -7.25 29.29
C ARG A 326 17.95 -6.46 30.57
N CYS A 327 16.78 -5.84 30.69
CA CYS A 327 16.37 -5.16 31.92
C CYS A 327 16.15 -6.14 33.09
N GLY A 328 15.61 -7.33 32.84
CA GLY A 328 15.36 -8.34 33.87
C GLY A 328 16.63 -8.96 34.46
N SER A 329 17.69 -9.11 33.66
CA SER A 329 18.96 -9.70 34.09
C SER A 329 19.81 -8.78 34.98
N GLY A 330 19.38 -7.53 35.21
CA GLY A 330 20.02 -6.60 36.14
C GLY A 330 19.76 -6.89 37.62
N ARG A 331 18.87 -7.84 37.95
CA ARG A 331 18.94 -8.49 39.26
C ARG A 331 20.18 -9.38 39.22
N GLY A 332 21.27 -8.84 39.75
CA GLY A 332 22.54 -9.55 39.88
C GLY A 332 22.33 -10.95 40.43
N PRO A 333 23.23 -11.89 40.11
CA PRO A 333 23.20 -13.22 40.68
C PRO A 333 22.98 -13.05 42.18
N ARG A 334 21.85 -13.58 42.68
CA ARG A 334 21.70 -13.77 44.12
C ARG A 334 22.98 -14.51 44.49
N PRO A 335 23.82 -13.99 45.39
CA PRO A 335 24.97 -14.75 45.86
C PRO A 335 24.37 -16.04 46.41
N ASP A 336 24.51 -17.12 45.64
CA ASP A 336 24.12 -18.45 46.06
C ASP A 336 24.99 -18.71 47.28
N LEU A 337 24.32 -18.66 48.43
CA LEU A 337 24.90 -19.02 49.70
C LEU A 337 25.42 -20.44 49.51
N HIS A 338 26.71 -20.55 49.74
CA HIS A 338 27.59 -21.65 49.41
C HIS A 338 27.27 -22.88 50.28
N ASP A 339 26.22 -23.64 49.97
CA ASP A 339 26.07 -24.99 50.54
C ASP A 339 26.99 -25.94 49.78
N SER A 340 28.11 -26.16 50.43
CA SER A 340 29.21 -27.01 50.02
C SER A 340 28.82 -28.47 50.22
N GLU A 341 28.38 -29.14 49.15
CA GLU A 341 28.49 -30.60 49.10
C GLU A 341 29.25 -31.03 47.84
N THR A 342 30.56 -31.12 48.04
CA THR A 342 31.51 -31.96 47.31
C THR A 342 30.93 -33.34 47.04
N LYS A 343 30.64 -33.63 45.77
CA LYS A 343 30.58 -35.01 45.28
C LYS A 343 31.43 -35.14 44.02
N LEU A 344 32.68 -35.57 44.24
CA LEU A 344 33.61 -36.02 43.21
C LEU A 344 32.96 -37.14 42.38
N SER A 345 33.15 -37.08 41.06
CA SER A 345 33.01 -38.22 40.14
C SER A 345 33.95 -38.02 38.94
N PRO A 346 34.42 -39.12 38.31
CA PRO A 346 35.83 -39.27 37.93
C PRO A 346 36.15 -38.89 36.49
N LEU A 347 37.42 -38.49 36.27
CA LEU A 347 38.04 -38.29 34.97
C LEU A 347 38.03 -39.57 34.12
N GLY A 348 37.28 -39.54 33.02
CA GLY A 348 37.44 -40.47 31.91
C GLY A 348 38.44 -39.93 30.89
N PHE A 349 39.67 -40.45 30.94
CA PHE A 349 40.70 -40.28 29.91
C PHE A 349 40.22 -40.86 28.57
N ARG A 350 40.21 -40.05 27.51
CA ARG A 350 40.01 -40.50 26.13
C ARG A 350 41.32 -40.31 25.36
N PRO A 351 42.00 -41.39 24.92
CA PRO A 351 43.26 -41.28 24.20
C PRO A 351 43.04 -40.80 22.76
N ALA A 352 43.95 -39.94 22.30
CA ALA A 352 44.06 -39.48 20.93
C ALA A 352 44.81 -40.51 20.06
N PRO A 353 44.41 -40.74 18.81
CA PRO A 353 45.26 -41.40 17.82
C PRO A 353 46.13 -40.37 17.09
N MET A 354 47.43 -40.65 17.04
CA MET A 354 48.42 -39.94 16.23
C MET A 354 48.53 -40.52 14.81
N ALA A 355 49.05 -39.65 13.93
CA ALA A 355 49.94 -39.93 12.79
C ALA A 355 49.29 -40.34 11.44
N ASN A 356 49.25 -39.38 10.50
CA ASN A 356 50.18 -39.28 9.35
C ASN A 356 49.52 -38.84 8.03
N ASP A 357 50.33 -38.09 7.28
CA ASP A 357 50.30 -37.81 5.83
C ASP A 357 49.72 -36.47 5.32
N LEU A 358 50.67 -35.68 4.79
CA LEU A 358 50.61 -34.60 3.78
C LEU A 358 51.79 -34.90 2.82
N PRO A 359 51.90 -34.34 1.60
CA PRO A 359 50.90 -33.69 0.74
C PRO A 359 50.94 -34.21 -0.74
N ILE A 360 49.85 -34.07 -1.50
CA ILE A 360 49.90 -34.01 -2.98
C ILE A 360 49.00 -32.86 -3.45
N PRO A 361 49.55 -31.85 -4.15
CA PRO A 361 48.74 -30.82 -4.79
C PRO A 361 48.46 -31.25 -6.23
N ASN A 362 47.19 -31.38 -6.62
CA ASN A 362 46.83 -31.36 -8.03
C ASN A 362 45.60 -30.48 -8.26
N HIS A 363 45.87 -29.42 -9.00
CA HIS A 363 44.92 -28.55 -9.66
C HIS A 363 44.02 -29.34 -10.61
N SER A 364 42.71 -29.24 -10.43
CA SER A 364 41.74 -29.07 -11.52
C SER A 364 40.36 -28.84 -10.92
N ALA A 365 40.01 -27.57 -10.76
CA ALA A 365 38.65 -27.16 -10.46
C ALA A 365 37.78 -27.43 -11.69
N SER A 366 36.97 -28.49 -11.64
CA SER A 366 35.77 -28.62 -12.45
C SER A 366 34.59 -28.71 -11.50
N THR A 367 33.97 -27.56 -11.22
CA THR A 367 32.73 -27.48 -10.45
C THR A 367 31.58 -27.87 -11.38
N THR A 368 31.35 -29.18 -11.49
CA THR A 368 30.15 -29.71 -12.13
C THR A 368 29.00 -29.57 -11.12
N VAL A 369 28.26 -28.47 -11.19
CA VAL A 369 27.00 -28.32 -10.46
C VAL A 369 25.96 -29.15 -11.18
N HIS A 370 25.61 -30.30 -10.61
CA HIS A 370 24.46 -31.09 -11.05
C HIS A 370 23.19 -30.36 -10.60
N VAL A 371 22.67 -29.48 -11.46
CA VAL A 371 21.33 -28.90 -11.30
C VAL A 371 20.35 -29.89 -11.89
N GLU A 372 19.69 -30.66 -11.02
CA GLU A 372 18.51 -31.41 -11.39
C GLU A 372 17.36 -30.41 -11.62
N VAL A 373 17.18 -30.01 -12.89
CA VAL A 373 16.02 -29.25 -13.34
C VAL A 373 14.89 -30.24 -13.53
N SER A 374 14.04 -30.39 -12.52
CA SER A 374 12.72 -30.99 -12.69
C SER A 374 11.90 -30.10 -13.62
N ARG A 375 11.98 -30.43 -14.91
CA ARG A 375 11.18 -29.83 -15.98
C ARG A 375 9.74 -30.30 -15.80
N MET A 376 8.86 -29.43 -15.29
CA MET A 376 7.42 -29.63 -15.49
C MET A 376 7.14 -29.48 -17.00
N ILE A 377 6.92 -30.60 -17.65
CA ILE A 377 6.40 -30.66 -19.01
C ILE A 377 4.92 -30.31 -18.90
N HIS A 378 4.57 -29.09 -19.31
CA HIS A 378 3.19 -28.79 -19.67
C HIS A 378 2.87 -29.51 -20.98
N ASN A 379 2.00 -30.53 -20.89
CA ASN A 379 1.36 -31.09 -22.06
C ASN A 379 0.53 -29.99 -22.72
N ASN A 380 0.95 -29.64 -23.92
CA ASN A 380 0.33 -28.65 -24.78
C ASN A 380 -0.85 -29.33 -25.46
N GLU A 381 -2.04 -29.22 -24.87
CA GLU A 381 -3.27 -29.67 -25.52
C GLU A 381 -3.71 -28.60 -26.52
N SER A 382 -3.35 -28.86 -27.78
CA SER A 382 -3.75 -28.07 -28.94
C SER A 382 -5.27 -28.13 -29.13
N SER A 383 -5.95 -27.05 -28.78
CA SER A 383 -7.32 -26.78 -29.23
C SER A 383 -7.27 -25.81 -30.40
N SER A 384 -7.41 -26.37 -31.60
CA SER A 384 -7.67 -25.66 -32.85
C SER A 384 -9.13 -25.20 -32.87
N VAL A 385 -9.38 -23.89 -32.79
CA VAL A 385 -10.73 -23.33 -33.01
C VAL A 385 -10.67 -22.12 -33.94
N SER A 386 -10.98 -22.43 -35.19
CA SER A 386 -11.72 -21.68 -36.22
C SER A 386 -11.53 -20.16 -36.34
N GLU A 387 -10.90 -19.79 -37.45
CA GLU A 387 -11.06 -18.50 -38.14
C GLU A 387 -12.54 -18.19 -38.41
N SER A 388 -13.01 -17.02 -37.99
CA SER A 388 -14.21 -16.40 -38.56
C SER A 388 -13.82 -15.12 -39.30
N LYS A 389 -13.96 -15.21 -40.63
CA LYS A 389 -13.88 -14.12 -41.60
C LYS A 389 -14.87 -13.01 -41.25
N ILE A 390 -14.40 -11.79 -41.04
CA ILE A 390 -15.23 -10.59 -41.13
C ILE A 390 -14.97 -9.95 -42.50
N LYS A 391 -16.00 -10.02 -43.35
CA LYS A 391 -16.12 -9.35 -44.64
C LYS A 391 -16.14 -7.83 -44.42
N TYR A 392 -15.24 -7.11 -45.08
CA TYR A 392 -15.44 -5.71 -45.43
C TYR A 392 -16.24 -5.62 -46.72
N ALA A 393 -17.27 -4.78 -46.73
CA ALA A 393 -17.93 -4.29 -47.92
C ALA A 393 -18.02 -2.75 -47.84
N HIS A 394 -17.30 -2.12 -48.76
CA HIS A 394 -17.69 -0.97 -49.60
C HIS A 394 -19.23 -0.84 -49.74
N ASP A 395 -19.87 0.34 -49.85
CA ASP A 395 -19.60 1.47 -50.75
C ASP A 395 -20.58 2.64 -50.46
N VAL A 396 -20.15 3.87 -50.79
CA VAL A 396 -20.85 4.95 -51.59
C VAL A 396 -22.29 5.34 -51.17
N GLU A 397 -22.66 6.60 -50.92
CA GLU A 397 -22.79 7.64 -51.95
C GLU A 397 -23.05 9.06 -51.40
N SER A 398 -22.54 10.02 -52.18
CA SER A 398 -22.88 11.44 -52.30
C SER A 398 -24.38 11.77 -52.25
N SER A 399 -24.78 12.91 -51.66
CA SER A 399 -25.53 13.96 -52.40
C SER A 399 -25.77 15.24 -51.61
N LYS A 400 -26.06 16.27 -52.40
CA LYS A 400 -26.17 17.70 -52.17
C LYS A 400 -27.36 18.14 -51.31
N GLY A 401 -27.06 19.15 -50.47
CA GLY A 401 -27.76 20.42 -50.25
C GLY A 401 -29.26 20.60 -50.51
N THR A 402 -29.93 21.28 -49.56
CA THR A 402 -30.95 22.32 -49.82
C THR A 402 -31.16 23.22 -48.59
N ASN A 403 -31.25 24.52 -48.87
CA ASN A 403 -31.89 25.58 -48.06
C ASN A 403 -33.27 25.16 -47.49
N MET A 404 -33.60 25.58 -46.26
CA MET A 404 -34.72 26.50 -45.96
C MET A 404 -35.11 26.57 -44.46
N LYS A 405 -35.41 27.81 -44.04
CA LYS A 405 -36.48 28.23 -43.11
C LYS A 405 -36.52 27.74 -41.65
N ASN A 406 -36.20 28.67 -40.75
CA ASN A 406 -36.99 28.97 -39.55
C ASN A 406 -38.46 29.25 -39.94
N PRO A 407 -39.49 29.02 -39.08
CA PRO A 407 -39.51 29.45 -37.67
C PRO A 407 -40.36 28.59 -36.69
N ARG A 408 -40.40 29.07 -35.43
CA ARG A 408 -41.45 28.95 -34.39
C ARG A 408 -41.38 27.84 -33.35
N ASP A 409 -41.25 28.32 -32.11
CA ASP A 409 -42.11 28.08 -30.94
C ASP A 409 -42.49 26.64 -30.60
N GLY A 410 -41.87 26.12 -29.54
CA GLY A 410 -42.30 24.92 -28.84
C GLY A 410 -41.87 24.99 -27.37
N ASN A 411 -42.87 25.14 -26.49
CA ASN A 411 -42.74 25.14 -25.04
C ASN A 411 -42.04 23.86 -24.54
N ALA A 412 -40.99 24.02 -23.74
CA ALA A 412 -40.39 22.93 -22.99
C ALA A 412 -41.10 22.85 -21.63
N GLU A 413 -41.85 21.76 -21.41
CA GLU A 413 -42.31 21.36 -20.09
C GLU A 413 -41.11 20.81 -19.29
N ASP A 414 -40.83 21.47 -18.17
CA ASP A 414 -39.89 21.07 -17.14
C ASP A 414 -40.36 19.78 -16.46
N SER A 415 -39.60 18.71 -16.62
CA SER A 415 -39.68 17.52 -15.76
C SER A 415 -38.48 17.49 -14.82
N SER A 416 -38.56 18.27 -13.73
CA SER A 416 -37.57 18.21 -12.65
C SER A 416 -37.89 17.04 -11.71
N VAL A 417 -37.06 16.01 -11.76
CA VAL A 417 -37.06 14.91 -10.77
C VAL A 417 -36.43 15.43 -9.47
N MET A 418 -37.27 15.64 -8.47
CA MET A 418 -36.92 16.06 -7.12
C MET A 418 -36.48 14.84 -6.30
N PHE A 419 -35.16 14.68 -6.06
CA PHE A 419 -34.66 13.74 -5.07
C PHE A 419 -34.60 14.43 -3.70
N THR A 420 -35.66 14.28 -2.92
CA THR A 420 -35.69 14.63 -1.49
C THR A 420 -35.07 13.48 -0.71
N THR A 421 -33.84 13.66 -0.21
CA THR A 421 -33.24 12.76 0.77
C THR A 421 -33.46 13.33 2.17
N THR A 422 -34.53 12.88 2.81
CA THR A 422 -34.77 13.04 4.24
C THR A 422 -33.81 12.11 4.99
N ILE A 423 -32.81 12.69 5.65
CA ILE A 423 -31.97 11.97 6.63
C ILE A 423 -32.70 12.09 7.97
N ASP A 424 -33.33 10.98 8.36
CA ASP A 424 -33.97 10.81 9.66
C ASP A 424 -32.89 10.60 10.73
N GLN A 425 -32.76 11.57 11.63
CA GLN A 425 -31.78 11.56 12.71
C GLN A 425 -32.35 10.74 13.88
N LYS A 426 -32.13 9.42 13.85
CA LYS A 426 -32.50 8.53 14.97
C LYS A 426 -31.37 8.48 16.00
N SER A 427 -31.69 8.87 17.23
CA SER A 427 -30.82 8.83 18.41
C SER A 427 -30.30 7.41 18.66
N MET A 428 -28.99 7.30 18.88
CA MET A 428 -28.36 6.07 19.36
C MET A 428 -28.45 6.06 20.89
N ASP A 429 -29.32 5.20 21.41
CA ASP A 429 -29.39 4.89 22.83
C ASP A 429 -28.15 4.12 23.30
N VAL A 430 -27.76 4.46 24.52
CA VAL A 430 -26.65 3.93 25.30
C VAL A 430 -26.83 2.42 25.52
N LEU A 431 -25.87 1.63 25.02
CA LEU A 431 -25.80 0.19 25.28
C LEU A 431 -24.91 -0.07 26.50
N ASP A 432 -25.54 -0.36 27.63
CA ASP A 432 -24.90 -0.86 28.85
C ASP A 432 -24.42 -2.30 28.64
N ILE A 433 -23.10 -2.51 28.68
CA ILE A 433 -22.48 -3.84 28.59
C ILE A 433 -22.08 -4.28 30.01
N SER A 434 -22.87 -5.18 30.58
CA SER A 434 -22.51 -5.93 31.77
C SER A 434 -21.53 -7.06 31.42
N LEU A 435 -20.36 -7.08 32.08
CA LEU A 435 -19.34 -8.11 31.93
C LEU A 435 -19.58 -9.26 32.92
N PRO A 436 -19.60 -10.53 32.48
CA PRO A 436 -19.62 -11.67 33.39
C PRO A 436 -18.21 -12.01 33.86
N GLN A 437 -18.02 -11.98 35.17
CA GLN A 437 -16.81 -12.38 35.88
C GLN A 437 -16.71 -13.92 35.90
N LYS A 438 -15.85 -14.51 35.06
CA LYS A 438 -15.63 -15.97 35.01
C LYS A 438 -14.18 -16.36 35.30
N SER A 439 -13.99 -16.94 36.49
CA SER A 439 -12.99 -17.90 36.95
C SER A 439 -11.65 -18.00 36.18
N ARG A 440 -10.61 -17.39 36.74
CA ARG A 440 -9.19 -17.63 36.44
C ARG A 440 -8.67 -18.80 37.29
N ARG A 441 -8.52 -20.00 36.71
CA ARG A 441 -7.50 -21.02 37.10
C ARG A 441 -7.66 -22.31 36.26
N SER A 442 -7.36 -22.25 34.95
CA SER A 442 -7.01 -23.46 34.17
C SER A 442 -6.31 -23.21 32.81
N SER A 443 -5.96 -21.96 32.48
CA SER A 443 -5.51 -21.59 31.12
C SER A 443 -4.00 -21.71 30.85
N LEU A 444 -3.18 -22.03 31.86
CA LEU A 444 -1.72 -21.93 31.71
C LEU A 444 -1.08 -23.15 31.02
N LEU A 445 -1.78 -24.30 30.99
CA LEU A 445 -1.31 -25.52 30.32
C LEU A 445 -1.77 -25.66 28.85
N ARG A 446 -2.73 -24.84 28.41
CA ARG A 446 -3.13 -24.77 26.99
C ARG A 446 -2.27 -23.80 26.17
N PHE A 447 -1.41 -23.01 26.81
CA PHE A 447 -0.56 -22.01 26.15
C PHE A 447 0.70 -22.62 25.50
N PHE A 448 1.16 -23.79 25.96
CA PHE A 448 2.38 -24.41 25.42
C PHE A 448 2.14 -25.31 24.20
N ARG A 449 0.95 -25.91 24.06
CA ARG A 449 0.62 -26.78 22.90
C ARG A 449 0.34 -26.01 21.61
N GLY A 450 0.02 -24.71 21.70
CA GLY A 450 -0.11 -23.84 20.53
C GLY A 450 1.22 -23.37 19.94
N SER A 451 2.35 -23.54 20.66
CA SER A 451 3.62 -22.95 20.24
C SER A 451 4.30 -23.70 19.09
N ASP A 452 4.10 -25.02 18.98
CA ASP A 452 4.72 -25.82 17.92
C ASP A 452 3.94 -25.74 16.60
N GLN A 453 2.60 -25.71 16.64
CA GLN A 453 1.78 -25.48 15.46
C GLN A 453 1.99 -24.07 14.90
N GLU A 454 2.09 -23.06 15.77
CA GLU A 454 2.41 -21.68 15.38
C GLU A 454 3.87 -21.54 14.88
N ARG A 455 4.78 -22.47 15.21
CA ARG A 455 6.15 -22.52 14.65
C ARG A 455 6.18 -23.14 13.26
N GLN A 456 5.39 -24.18 13.02
CA GLN A 456 5.31 -24.84 11.72
C GLN A 456 4.58 -23.98 10.69
N GLU A 457 3.45 -23.36 11.07
CA GLU A 457 2.79 -22.34 10.22
C GLU A 457 3.72 -21.16 9.93
N ARG A 458 4.59 -20.78 10.89
CA ARG A 458 5.60 -19.74 10.69
C ARG A 458 6.67 -20.12 9.67
N GLN A 459 7.15 -21.36 9.66
CA GLN A 459 8.19 -21.78 8.71
C GLN A 459 7.67 -21.80 7.25
N GLU A 460 6.44 -22.26 7.03
CA GLU A 460 5.83 -22.25 5.68
C GLU A 460 5.47 -20.83 5.23
N GLU A 461 4.93 -19.98 6.12
CA GLU A 461 4.75 -18.55 5.83
C GLU A 461 6.08 -17.92 5.42
N ASP A 462 7.14 -18.13 6.20
CA ASP A 462 8.43 -17.49 5.97
C ASP A 462 9.05 -17.93 4.62
N GLY A 463 8.80 -19.15 4.16
CA GLY A 463 9.20 -19.63 2.84
C GLY A 463 8.50 -18.89 1.70
N PHE A 464 7.18 -18.75 1.79
CA PHE A 464 6.37 -17.97 0.84
C PHE A 464 6.76 -16.49 0.85
N TRP A 465 6.96 -15.91 2.02
CA TRP A 465 7.29 -14.48 2.19
C TRP A 465 8.68 -14.09 1.72
N LYS A 466 9.64 -15.01 1.69
CA LYS A 466 10.95 -14.72 1.09
C LYS A 466 10.84 -14.43 -0.42
N GLN A 467 9.76 -14.88 -1.05
CA GLN A 467 9.49 -14.67 -2.48
C GLN A 467 8.61 -13.44 -2.77
N VAL A 468 7.72 -13.05 -1.84
CA VAL A 468 6.73 -11.93 -1.95
C VAL A 468 7.22 -10.63 -1.31
#